data_AF-A0A3D2HGF7-F1
#
_entry.id   AF-A0A3D2HGF7-F1
#
_cell.length_a   1.000
_cell.length_b   1.000
_cell.length_c   1.000
_cell.angle_alpha   90.00
_cell.angle_beta   90.00
_cell.angle_gamma   90.00
#
_symmetry.space_group_name_H-M   'P 1'
#
loop_
_entity.id
_entity.type
_entity.pdbx_description
1 polymer ?
#
loop_
_entity_poly.entity_id
_entity_poly.type
_entity_poly.pdbx_seq_one_letter_code
_entity_poly.pdbx_strand_id
1 'polypeptide(L)'
;SSTAQQLNDTILRIIRENPSVKFFILLTPNSWMLYKDSEQELNVRFPHTAISPYQIYNTLFNGWRHLITACADLPNVKIYGWHDCAFVSNLANYCDAGHYHPDINRYMAWCIEHDKHRLTKENYDAYEARCVENLRAFKILDSYPHRDTFDELVAAEMQNGN
;
A
#
# COMPACT_ATOMS: atom_id res chain seq x y z
N SER A 1 19.77 -9.92 -9.20
CA SER A 1 18.63 -9.63 -8.31
C SER A 1 17.92 -8.38 -8.83
N SER A 2 16.59 -8.30 -8.74
CA SER A 2 15.86 -7.08 -9.08
C SER A 2 16.15 -5.97 -8.07
N THR A 3 15.95 -4.70 -8.43
CA THR A 3 16.15 -3.54 -7.55
C THR A 3 15.35 -3.66 -6.25
N ALA A 4 14.11 -4.15 -6.34
CA ALA A 4 13.24 -4.40 -5.18
C ALA A 4 13.84 -5.44 -4.22
N GLN A 5 14.49 -6.47 -4.74
CA GLN A 5 15.12 -7.49 -3.91
C GLN A 5 16.36 -6.95 -3.19
N GLN A 6 17.18 -6.13 -3.86
CA GLN A 6 18.35 -5.48 -3.23
C GLN A 6 17.94 -4.52 -2.10
N LEU A 7 16.84 -3.78 -2.28
CA LEU A 7 16.29 -2.92 -1.23
C LEU A 7 15.81 -3.75 -0.03
N ASN A 8 15.08 -4.83 -0.28
CA ASN A 8 14.63 -5.75 0.76
C ASN A 8 15.82 -6.36 1.52
N ASP A 9 16.86 -6.82 0.84
CA ASP A 9 18.06 -7.38 1.47
C ASP A 9 18.75 -6.37 2.40
N THR A 10 18.80 -5.10 1.99
CA THR A 10 19.36 -4.02 2.80
C THR A 10 18.54 -3.77 4.05
N ILE A 11 17.22 -3.67 3.92
CA ILE A 11 16.30 -3.47 5.05
C ILE A 11 16.39 -4.66 6.02
N LEU A 12 16.35 -5.89 5.51
CA LEU A 12 16.44 -7.11 6.31
C LEU A 12 17.76 -7.21 7.08
N ARG A 13 18.87 -6.79 6.47
CA ARG A 13 20.17 -6.71 7.17
C ARG A 13 20.09 -5.77 8.37
N ILE A 14 19.59 -4.54 8.18
CA ILE A 14 19.48 -3.54 9.25
C ILE A 14 18.61 -4.08 10.40
N ILE A 15 17.48 -4.70 10.10
CA ILE A 15 16.58 -5.25 11.12
C ILE A 15 17.28 -6.35 11.92
N ARG A 16 17.95 -7.29 11.25
CA ARG A 16 18.61 -8.44 11.88
C ARG A 16 19.82 -8.04 12.73
N GLU A 17 20.54 -7.00 12.32
CA GLU A 17 21.68 -6.45 13.07
C GLU A 17 21.24 -5.63 14.30
N ASN A 18 19.95 -5.28 14.42
CA ASN A 18 19.42 -4.44 15.50
C ASN A 18 18.21 -5.08 16.20
N PRO A 19 18.36 -6.26 16.85
CA PRO A 19 17.23 -7.02 17.42
C PRO A 19 16.52 -6.31 18.59
N SER A 20 17.16 -5.33 19.23
CA SER A 20 16.57 -4.54 20.32
C SER A 20 15.71 -3.37 19.83
N VAL A 21 15.79 -3.00 18.55
CA VAL A 21 15.01 -1.90 17.96
C VAL A 21 13.68 -2.42 17.45
N LYS A 22 12.58 -1.71 17.76
CA LYS A 22 11.26 -1.99 17.19
C LYS A 22 11.13 -1.29 15.84
N PHE A 23 10.91 -2.07 14.79
CA PHE A 23 10.74 -1.56 13.43
C PHE A 23 9.26 -1.58 13.02
N PHE A 24 8.80 -0.45 12.49
CA PHE A 24 7.49 -0.30 11.85
C PHE A 24 7.72 -0.04 10.38
N ILE A 25 7.33 -0.98 9.52
CA ILE A 25 7.44 -0.86 8.07
C ILE A 25 6.07 -0.48 7.52
N LEU A 26 6.03 0.61 6.77
CA LEU A 26 4.81 1.16 6.18
C LEU A 26 4.82 0.92 4.68
N LEU A 27 3.85 0.14 4.20
CA LEU A 27 3.57 -0.01 2.77
C LEU A 27 2.57 1.09 2.38
N THR A 28 3.10 2.30 2.19
CA THR A 28 2.29 3.51 1.98
C THR A 28 1.47 3.42 0.68
N PRO A 29 0.17 3.75 0.72
CA PRO A 29 -0.70 3.68 -0.45
C PRO A 29 -0.40 4.79 -1.46
N ASN A 30 -0.21 4.42 -2.72
CA ASN A 30 -0.36 5.35 -3.83
C ASN A 30 -1.81 5.33 -4.31
N SER A 31 -2.28 6.42 -4.91
CA SER A 31 -3.55 6.38 -5.64
C SER A 31 -3.49 5.32 -6.74
N TRP A 32 -4.62 4.67 -7.01
CA TRP A 32 -4.74 3.78 -8.16
C TRP A 32 -4.46 4.47 -9.50
N MET A 33 -4.57 5.80 -9.56
CA MET A 33 -4.20 6.61 -10.72
C MET A 33 -2.72 6.41 -11.11
N LEU A 34 -1.80 6.26 -10.14
CA LEU A 34 -0.38 6.06 -10.41
C LEU A 34 -0.13 4.87 -11.35
N TYR A 35 -0.86 3.77 -11.14
CA TYR A 35 -0.69 2.54 -11.91
C TYR A 35 -1.31 2.62 -13.30
N LYS A 36 -2.38 3.40 -13.45
CA LYS A 36 -3.00 3.68 -14.76
C LYS A 36 -2.15 4.65 -15.59
N ASP A 37 -1.61 5.69 -14.97
CA ASP A 37 -0.70 6.62 -15.64
C ASP A 37 0.59 5.90 -16.06
N SER A 38 1.14 5.06 -15.18
CA SER A 38 2.31 4.23 -15.49
C SER A 38 2.04 3.26 -16.64
N GLU A 39 0.85 2.66 -16.73
CA GLU A 39 0.44 1.85 -17.88
C GLU A 39 0.51 2.67 -19.17
N GLN A 40 -0.09 3.86 -19.19
CA GLN A 40 -0.12 4.71 -20.37
C GLN A 40 1.30 5.11 -20.80
N GLU A 41 2.13 5.59 -19.87
CA GLU A 41 3.51 5.98 -20.15
C GLU A 41 4.36 4.81 -20.67
N LEU A 42 4.25 3.64 -20.02
CA LEU A 42 5.03 2.47 -20.40
C LEU A 42 4.58 1.89 -21.73
N ASN A 43 3.28 1.90 -22.04
CA ASN A 43 2.77 1.45 -23.33
C ASN A 43 3.12 2.41 -24.48
N VAL A 44 3.26 3.72 -24.20
CA VAL A 44 3.83 4.67 -25.18
C VAL A 44 5.32 4.39 -25.41
N ARG A 45 6.07 4.15 -24.34
CA ARG A 45 7.54 3.93 -24.41
C ARG A 45 7.90 2.57 -24.99
N PHE A 46 7.08 1.56 -24.78
CA PHE A 46 7.30 0.18 -25.20
C PHE A 46 6.05 -0.39 -25.90
N PRO A 47 5.71 0.09 -27.11
CA PRO A 47 4.44 -0.22 -27.78
C PRO A 47 4.27 -1.69 -28.19
N HIS A 48 5.37 -2.47 -28.19
CA HIS A 48 5.35 -3.91 -28.50
C HIS A 48 5.26 -4.79 -27.25
N THR A 49 5.20 -4.20 -26.06
CA THR A 49 4.96 -4.91 -24.80
C THR A 49 3.73 -4.29 -24.15
N ALA A 50 2.56 -4.90 -24.35
CA ALA A 50 1.37 -4.50 -23.61
C ALA A 50 1.61 -4.76 -22.11
N ILE A 51 1.80 -3.68 -21.35
CA ILE A 51 1.96 -3.70 -19.90
C ILE A 51 0.63 -3.23 -19.32
N SER A 52 0.02 -4.05 -18.46
CA SER A 52 -1.19 -3.70 -17.72
C SER A 52 -0.85 -3.08 -16.36
N PRO A 53 -1.76 -2.31 -15.74
CA PRO A 53 -1.57 -1.76 -14.39
C PRO A 53 -1.34 -2.87 -13.37
N TYR A 54 -1.98 -4.02 -13.57
CA TYR A 54 -1.79 -5.21 -12.76
C TYR A 54 -0.34 -5.73 -12.81
N GLN A 55 0.31 -5.77 -13.97
CA GLN A 55 1.70 -6.23 -14.07
C GLN A 55 2.67 -5.27 -13.37
N ILE A 56 2.41 -3.96 -13.45
CA ILE A 56 3.17 -2.94 -12.74
C ILE A 56 3.00 -3.15 -11.23
N TYR A 57 1.75 -3.30 -10.79
CA TYR A 57 1.43 -3.47 -9.38
C TYR A 57 1.91 -4.79 -8.79
N ASN A 58 1.85 -5.89 -9.55
CA ASN A 58 2.36 -7.21 -9.16
C ASN A 58 3.87 -7.20 -8.85
N THR A 59 4.64 -6.33 -9.51
CA THR A 59 6.07 -6.17 -9.19
C THR A 59 6.27 -5.66 -7.75
N LEU A 60 5.42 -4.72 -7.29
CA LEU A 60 5.45 -4.23 -5.91
C LEU A 60 5.02 -5.32 -4.93
N PHE A 61 3.93 -6.05 -5.23
CA PHE A 61 3.47 -7.13 -4.37
C PHE A 61 4.47 -8.25 -4.18
N ASN A 62 5.21 -8.62 -5.22
CA ASN A 62 6.26 -9.64 -5.06
C ASN A 62 7.37 -9.16 -4.10
N GLY A 63 7.71 -7.87 -4.16
CA GLY A 63 8.62 -7.23 -3.22
C GLY A 63 8.07 -7.23 -1.79
N TRP A 64 6.81 -6.84 -1.60
CA TRP A 64 6.16 -6.81 -0.28
C TRP A 64 5.96 -8.21 0.29
N ARG A 65 5.52 -9.18 -0.52
CA ARG A 65 5.39 -10.59 -0.14
C ARG A 65 6.73 -11.13 0.36
N HIS A 66 7.81 -10.87 -0.38
CA HIS A 66 9.14 -11.28 0.03
C HIS A 66 9.52 -10.67 1.39
N LEU A 67 9.30 -9.36 1.57
CA LEU A 67 9.61 -8.66 2.82
C LEU A 67 8.77 -9.19 3.99
N ILE A 68 7.47 -9.37 3.81
CA ILE A 68 6.54 -9.86 4.84
C ILE A 68 6.93 -11.29 5.26
N THR A 69 7.18 -12.18 4.31
CA THR A 69 7.62 -13.54 4.59
C THR A 69 8.98 -13.56 5.29
N ALA A 70 9.94 -12.76 4.84
CA ALA A 70 11.28 -12.71 5.42
C ALA A 70 11.33 -12.11 6.85
N CYS A 71 10.33 -11.29 7.20
CA CYS A 71 10.16 -10.70 8.52
C CYS A 71 9.21 -11.49 9.44
N ALA A 72 8.57 -12.56 8.96
CA ALA A 72 7.47 -13.22 9.68
C ALA A 72 7.87 -13.73 11.08
N ASP A 73 9.12 -14.18 11.23
CA ASP A 73 9.65 -14.71 12.49
C ASP A 73 10.48 -13.67 13.28
N LEU A 74 10.46 -12.40 12.87
CA LEU A 74 11.17 -11.31 13.54
C LEU A 74 10.21 -10.56 14.49
N PRO A 75 10.23 -10.85 15.81
CA PRO A 75 9.24 -10.32 16.76
C PRO A 75 9.35 -8.80 16.97
N ASN A 76 10.46 -8.19 16.58
CA ASN A 76 10.70 -6.76 16.65
C ASN A 76 10.21 -5.99 15.41
N VAL A 77 9.54 -6.66 14.46
CA VAL A 77 9.02 -6.04 13.23
C VAL A 77 7.49 -6.07 13.20
N LYS A 78 6.90 -4.95 12.83
CA LYS A 78 5.50 -4.88 12.39
C LYS A 78 5.42 -4.23 11.02
N ILE A 79 4.57 -4.79 10.15
CA ILE A 79 4.36 -4.31 8.79
C ILE A 79 2.89 -3.93 8.65
N TYR A 80 2.62 -2.77 8.05
CA TYR A 80 1.28 -2.25 7.84
C TYR A 80 1.09 -1.83 6.38
N GLY A 81 -0.12 -1.97 5.86
CA GLY A 81 -0.46 -1.57 4.50
C GLY A 81 -1.92 -1.19 4.34
N TRP A 82 -2.18 -0.21 3.47
CA TRP A 82 -3.51 0.39 3.30
C TRP A 82 -3.97 0.46 1.85
N HIS A 83 -3.31 -0.24 0.91
CA HIS A 83 -3.72 -0.18 -0.49
C HIS A 83 -5.14 -0.75 -0.73
N ASP A 84 -5.66 -1.59 0.15
CA ASP A 84 -7.04 -2.11 0.07
C ASP A 84 -8.09 -1.15 0.63
N CYS A 85 -7.70 0.00 1.21
CA CYS A 85 -8.63 0.96 1.77
C CYS A 85 -9.37 1.78 0.70
N ALA A 86 -10.62 2.15 0.97
CA ALA A 86 -11.47 2.89 0.03
C ALA A 86 -10.91 4.27 -0.35
N PHE A 87 -10.23 4.96 0.58
CA PHE A 87 -9.66 6.29 0.36
C PHE A 87 -8.62 6.32 -0.77
N VAL A 88 -8.02 5.18 -1.12
CA VAL A 88 -7.04 5.03 -2.21
C VAL A 88 -7.65 5.32 -3.59
N SER A 89 -8.95 5.05 -3.74
CA SER A 89 -9.72 5.33 -4.95
C SER A 89 -10.30 6.75 -5.00
N ASN A 90 -10.25 7.51 -3.91
CA ASN A 90 -10.79 8.86 -3.85
C ASN A 90 -9.71 9.89 -4.18
N LEU A 91 -9.69 10.38 -5.42
CA LEU A 91 -8.67 11.33 -5.87
C LEU A 91 -8.75 12.70 -5.18
N ALA A 92 -9.87 13.06 -4.52
CA ALA A 92 -9.91 14.27 -3.69
C ALA A 92 -8.95 14.20 -2.49
N ASN A 93 -8.48 13.01 -2.12
CA ASN A 93 -7.49 12.83 -1.06
C ASN A 93 -6.07 13.13 -1.52
N TYR A 94 -5.82 13.36 -2.81
CA TYR A 94 -4.48 13.36 -3.38
C TYR A 94 -4.15 14.71 -4.01
N CYS A 95 -2.96 15.24 -3.71
CA CYS A 95 -2.40 16.40 -4.42
C CYS A 95 -1.79 15.97 -5.76
N ASP A 96 -1.23 14.76 -5.79
CA ASP A 96 -0.80 14.03 -6.98
C ASP A 96 -0.97 12.52 -6.72
N ALA A 97 -0.70 11.67 -7.72
CA ALA A 97 -0.95 10.24 -7.61
C ALA A 97 -0.16 9.51 -6.49
N GLY A 98 0.89 10.12 -5.93
CA GLY A 98 1.71 9.56 -4.83
C GLY A 98 1.54 10.26 -3.47
N HIS A 99 1.00 11.48 -3.43
CA HIS A 99 0.95 12.28 -2.20
C HIS A 99 -0.49 12.60 -1.78
N TYR A 100 -0.90 11.99 -0.67
CA TYR A 100 -2.22 12.18 -0.06
C TYR A 100 -2.23 13.30 1.01
N HIS A 101 -3.44 13.76 1.32
CA HIS A 101 -3.73 14.79 2.30
C HIS A 101 -3.27 14.38 3.72
N PRO A 102 -2.86 15.33 4.58
CA PRO A 102 -2.41 15.04 5.95
C PRO A 102 -3.41 14.26 6.82
N ASP A 103 -4.71 14.33 6.53
CA ASP A 103 -5.71 13.54 7.26
C ASP A 103 -5.53 12.03 7.07
N ILE A 104 -5.10 11.59 5.88
CA ILE A 104 -4.75 10.18 5.63
C ILE A 104 -3.51 9.79 6.44
N ASN A 105 -2.51 10.66 6.55
CA ASN A 105 -1.34 10.42 7.42
C ASN A 105 -1.74 10.25 8.89
N ARG A 106 -2.62 11.12 9.40
CA ARG A 106 -3.14 11.04 10.78
C ARG A 106 -3.90 9.75 11.01
N TYR A 107 -4.72 9.35 10.03
CA TYR A 107 -5.46 8.10 10.09
C TYR A 107 -4.52 6.89 10.15
N MET A 108 -3.52 6.80 9.28
CA MET A 108 -2.55 5.70 9.31
C MET A 108 -1.74 5.67 10.63
N ALA A 109 -1.39 6.83 11.18
CA ALA A 109 -0.75 6.91 12.50
C ALA A 109 -1.64 6.35 13.61
N TRP A 110 -2.93 6.70 13.60
CA TRP A 110 -3.93 6.14 14.51
C TRP A 110 -4.08 4.62 14.32
N CYS A 111 -4.10 4.12 13.08
CA CYS A 111 -4.13 2.68 12.80
C CYS A 111 -2.92 1.95 13.38
N ILE A 112 -1.72 2.51 13.26
CA ILE A 112 -0.48 1.93 13.82
C ILE A 112 -0.56 1.85 15.35
N GLU A 113 -1.04 2.93 16.00
CA GLU A 113 -1.25 2.96 17.45
C GLU A 113 -2.21 1.86 17.92
N HIS A 114 -3.26 1.58 17.13
CA HIS A 114 -4.32 0.62 17.44
C HIS A 114 -4.12 -0.77 16.80
N ASP A 115 -2.95 -1.04 16.24
CA ASP A 115 -2.57 -2.29 15.53
C ASP A 115 -3.55 -2.69 14.40
N LYS A 116 -4.19 -1.71 13.75
CA LYS A 116 -5.06 -1.89 12.59
C LYS A 116 -4.25 -1.99 11.30
N HIS A 117 -4.77 -2.69 10.29
CA HIS A 117 -4.12 -2.87 8.98
C HIS A 117 -2.74 -3.55 9.01
N ARG A 118 -2.48 -4.35 10.06
CA ARG A 118 -1.25 -5.12 10.18
C ARG A 118 -1.23 -6.26 9.17
N LEU A 119 -0.12 -6.39 8.43
CA LEU A 119 0.10 -7.46 7.47
C LEU A 119 0.97 -8.58 8.07
N THR A 120 0.56 -9.81 7.82
CA THR A 120 1.25 -11.04 8.23
C THR A 120 1.26 -12.03 7.07
N LYS A 121 2.08 -13.09 7.16
CA LYS A 121 2.09 -14.14 6.13
C LYS A 121 0.71 -14.81 5.96
N GLU A 122 -0.12 -14.81 7.01
CA GLU A 122 -1.44 -15.45 7.03
C GLU A 122 -2.52 -14.59 6.34
N ASN A 123 -2.43 -13.26 6.43
CA ASN A 123 -3.48 -12.38 5.90
C ASN A 123 -3.12 -11.68 4.57
N TYR A 124 -1.85 -11.75 4.17
CA TYR A 124 -1.34 -10.99 3.04
C TYR A 124 -1.97 -11.38 1.71
N ASP A 125 -2.24 -12.66 1.46
CA ASP A 125 -2.86 -13.08 0.20
C ASP A 125 -4.29 -12.54 0.05
N ALA A 126 -5.04 -12.44 1.15
CA ALA A 126 -6.37 -11.81 1.14
C ALA A 126 -6.28 -10.29 0.93
N TYR A 127 -5.29 -9.64 1.53
CA TYR A 127 -5.00 -8.21 1.31
C TYR A 127 -4.64 -7.93 -0.16
N GLU A 128 -3.76 -8.73 -0.75
CA GLU A 128 -3.39 -8.62 -2.17
C GLU A 128 -4.61 -8.79 -3.07
N ALA A 129 -5.45 -9.79 -2.81
CA ALA A 129 -6.67 -10.02 -3.59
C ALA A 129 -7.61 -8.80 -3.59
N ARG A 130 -7.86 -8.20 -2.41
CA ARG A 130 -8.69 -6.98 -2.28
C ARG A 130 -8.09 -5.80 -3.03
N CYS A 131 -6.78 -5.59 -2.91
CA CYS A 131 -6.10 -4.53 -3.64
C CYS A 131 -6.21 -4.71 -5.17
N VAL A 132 -6.06 -5.95 -5.67
CA VAL A 132 -6.20 -6.26 -7.10
C VAL A 132 -7.62 -6.01 -7.59
N GLU A 133 -8.62 -6.39 -6.79
CA GLU A 133 -10.02 -6.10 -7.06
C GLU A 133 -10.27 -4.58 -7.12
N ASN A 134 -9.78 -3.84 -6.12
CA ASN A 134 -9.89 -2.38 -6.08
C ASN A 134 -9.24 -1.71 -7.28
N LEU A 135 -8.04 -2.12 -7.68
CA LEU A 135 -7.35 -1.59 -8.86
C LEU A 135 -8.15 -1.85 -10.15
N ARG A 136 -8.74 -3.04 -10.30
CA ARG A 136 -9.59 -3.38 -11.46
C ARG A 136 -10.88 -2.57 -11.48
N ALA A 137 -11.47 -2.33 -10.31
CA ALA A 137 -12.72 -1.59 -10.15
C ALA A 137 -12.51 -0.07 -10.23
N PHE A 138 -11.29 0.42 -10.04
CA PHE A 138 -10.98 1.84 -9.98
C PHE A 138 -11.41 2.57 -11.26
N LYS A 139 -12.11 3.69 -11.09
CA LYS A 139 -12.54 4.60 -12.15
C LYS A 139 -12.21 6.03 -11.75
N ILE A 140 -11.77 6.82 -12.73
CA ILE A 140 -11.67 8.26 -12.57
C ILE A 140 -13.08 8.81 -12.69
N LEU A 141 -13.49 9.62 -11.72
CA LEU A 141 -14.79 10.27 -11.69
C LEU A 141 -14.68 11.70 -12.21
N ASP A 142 -15.75 12.23 -12.79
CA ASP A 142 -15.82 13.63 -13.24
C ASP A 142 -15.66 14.63 -12.09
N SER A 143 -16.06 14.22 -10.88
CA SER A 143 -15.84 14.97 -9.65
C SER A 143 -15.80 14.03 -8.44
N TYR A 144 -15.09 14.48 -7.41
CA TYR A 144 -15.06 13.85 -6.09
C TYR A 144 -15.67 14.85 -5.11
N PRO A 145 -16.91 14.63 -4.66
CA PRO A 145 -17.69 15.66 -3.97
C PRO A 145 -17.15 15.96 -2.57
N HIS A 146 -16.35 15.06 -2.01
CA HIS A 146 -15.83 15.14 -0.65
C HIS A 146 -14.48 14.44 -0.54
N ARG A 147 -13.63 14.98 0.33
CA ARG A 147 -12.35 14.39 0.72
C ARG A 147 -12.54 13.67 2.05
N ASP A 148 -11.99 12.47 2.19
CA ASP A 148 -12.02 11.76 3.45
C ASP A 148 -11.27 12.54 4.55
N THR A 149 -11.94 12.75 5.68
CA THR A 149 -11.35 13.37 6.87
C THR A 149 -10.86 12.32 7.87
N PHE A 150 -9.97 12.74 8.77
CA PHE A 150 -9.46 11.86 9.83
C PHE A 150 -10.60 11.26 10.67
N ASP A 151 -11.54 12.08 11.11
CA ASP A 151 -12.64 11.66 11.97
C ASP A 151 -13.58 10.67 11.27
N GLU A 152 -13.86 10.87 9.98
CA GLU A 152 -14.68 9.95 9.19
C GLU A 152 -14.01 8.59 9.01
N LEU A 153 -12.71 8.58 8.70
CA LEU A 153 -11.94 7.35 8.54
C LEU A 153 -11.85 6.56 9.84
N VAL A 154 -11.59 7.23 10.96
CA VAL A 154 -11.59 6.60 12.30
C VAL A 154 -12.98 6.08 12.66
N ALA A 155 -14.03 6.86 12.43
CA ALA A 155 -15.40 6.43 12.70
C ALA A 155 -15.79 5.19 11.90
N ALA A 156 -15.42 5.13 10.61
CA ALA A 156 -15.66 3.96 9.76
C ALA A 156 -14.87 2.73 10.25
N GLU A 157 -13.61 2.91 10.63
CA GLU A 157 -12.75 1.82 11.15
C GLU A 157 -13.27 1.26 12.47
N MET A 158 -13.84 2.10 13.34
CA MET A 158 -14.48 1.67 14.59
C MET A 158 -15.79 0.92 14.36
N GLN A 159 -16.56 1.27 13.32
CA GLN A 159 -17.81 0.58 13.00
C GLN A 159 -17.60 -0.81 12.40
N ASN A 160 -16.51 -0.99 11.63
CA ASN A 160 -16.14 -2.28 11.02
C ASN A 160 -15.47 -3.26 11.99
N GLY A 161 -15.25 -2.85 13.25
CA GLY A 161 -14.49 -3.59 14.27
C GLY A 161 -15.32 -4.38 15.28
N ASN A 162 -16.62 -4.61 15.05
CA ASN A 162 -17.50 -5.46 15.88
C ASN A 162 -17.82 -6.80 15.20
#